data_AF-A0A533VN05-F1
#
_entry.id   AF-A0A533VN05-F1
#
_cell.length_a   1.000
_cell.length_b   1.000
_cell.length_c   1.000
_cell.angle_alpha   90.00
_cell.angle_beta   90.00
_cell.angle_gamma   90.00
#
_symmetry.space_group_name_H-M   'P 1'
#
loop_
_entity.id
_entity.type
_entity.pdbx_description
1 polymer ?
#
loop_
_entity_poly.entity_id
_entity_poly.type
_entity_poly.pdbx_seq_one_letter_code
_entity_poly.pdbx_strand_id
1 'polypeptide(L)'
;MTDVSLDIIGNEWIIIIFVALILLLGTKRLPEASRKIGKIVGEYNKTKNVVQNEFQKTKGDLSIPIEGPVMSERQKLETIAKSLDIDHTNKTDNDLRDLITSKLGKPNTTQGSDQSSKR
;
A
#
# COMPACT_ATOMS: atom_id res chain seq x y z
N MET A 1 48.79 -19.54 -8.13
CA MET A 1 48.15 -19.08 -6.87
C MET A 1 46.68 -19.04 -7.20
N THR A 2 45.88 -19.95 -6.63
CA THR A 2 44.49 -20.13 -7.03
C THR A 2 43.71 -18.90 -6.64
N ASP A 3 43.26 -18.13 -7.62
CA ASP A 3 42.25 -17.10 -7.43
C ASP A 3 40.98 -17.81 -6.96
N VAL A 4 40.76 -17.78 -5.64
CA VAL A 4 39.50 -18.16 -4.99
C VAL A 4 38.52 -17.00 -5.19
N SER A 5 38.35 -16.57 -6.44
CA SER A 5 37.19 -15.81 -6.87
C SER A 5 36.06 -16.82 -7.01
N LEU A 6 35.54 -17.23 -5.87
CA LEU A 6 34.35 -18.04 -5.78
C LEU A 6 33.20 -17.27 -6.46
N ASP A 7 32.50 -17.92 -7.38
CA ASP A 7 31.22 -17.48 -7.99
C ASP A 7 30.07 -17.33 -6.96
N ILE A 8 30.39 -16.95 -5.71
CA ILE A 8 29.55 -16.77 -4.53
C ILE A 8 28.86 -15.39 -4.58
N ILE A 9 27.99 -15.15 -5.54
CA ILE A 9 27.17 -13.92 -5.58
C ILE A 9 25.68 -14.27 -5.55
N GLY A 10 25.30 -15.28 -4.76
CA GLY A 10 23.89 -15.62 -4.57
C GLY A 10 23.65 -16.59 -3.43
N ASN A 11 23.66 -17.88 -3.75
CA ASN A 11 23.15 -18.91 -2.85
C ASN A 11 24.07 -19.20 -1.65
N GLU A 12 25.40 -19.06 -1.78
CA GLU A 12 26.29 -19.31 -0.64
C GLU A 12 26.25 -18.20 0.42
N TRP A 13 25.95 -16.95 0.07
CA TRP A 13 25.74 -15.92 1.09
C TRP A 13 24.50 -16.22 1.95
N ILE A 14 23.45 -16.76 1.33
CA ILE A 14 22.25 -17.21 2.03
C ILE A 14 22.58 -18.33 3.02
N ILE A 15 23.42 -19.30 2.63
CA ILE A 15 23.80 -20.38 3.56
C ILE A 15 24.63 -19.83 4.73
N ILE A 16 25.55 -18.90 4.48
CA ILE A 16 26.39 -18.29 5.54
C ILE A 16 25.51 -17.52 6.53
N ILE A 17 24.58 -16.71 6.05
CA ILE A 17 23.63 -15.97 6.90
C ILE A 17 22.75 -16.93 7.70
N PHE A 18 22.24 -18.00 7.06
CA PHE A 18 21.40 -18.98 7.73
C PHE A 18 22.15 -19.72 8.85
N VAL A 19 23.41 -20.11 8.61
CA VAL A 19 24.27 -20.73 9.62
C VAL A 19 24.58 -19.74 10.75
N ALA A 20 24.90 -18.48 10.44
CA ALA A 20 25.13 -17.46 11.45
C ALA A 20 23.89 -17.23 12.34
N LEU A 21 22.69 -17.21 11.74
CA LEU A 21 21.42 -17.13 12.48
C LEU A 21 21.20 -18.36 13.37
N ILE A 22 21.49 -19.57 12.87
CA ILE A 22 21.40 -20.80 13.69
C ILE A 22 22.37 -20.75 14.87
N LEU A 23 23.58 -20.24 14.69
CA LEU A 23 24.57 -20.14 15.77
C LEU A 23 24.19 -19.07 16.80
N LEU A 24 23.67 -17.91 16.37
CA LEU A 24 23.24 -16.83 17.26
C LEU A 24 21.93 -17.14 17.99
N LEU A 25 20.90 -17.61 17.28
CA LEU A 25 19.58 -17.90 17.87
C LEU A 25 19.50 -19.31 18.46
N GLY A 26 20.35 -20.24 18.02
CA GLY A 26 20.29 -21.65 18.36
C GLY A 26 19.27 -22.43 17.50
N THR A 27 19.55 -23.72 17.29
CA THR A 27 18.72 -24.64 16.49
C THR A 27 17.32 -24.89 17.06
N LYS A 28 17.07 -24.60 18.34
CA LYS A 28 15.76 -24.77 18.99
C LYS A 28 14.82 -23.58 18.75
N ARG A 29 15.36 -22.37 18.61
CA ARG A 29 14.55 -21.14 18.51
C ARG A 29 14.00 -20.91 17.10
N LEU A 30 14.76 -21.26 16.06
CA LEU A 30 14.31 -21.21 14.67
C LEU A 30 13.02 -22.01 14.40
N PRO A 31 12.92 -23.31 14.76
CA PRO A 31 11.69 -24.08 14.56
C PRO A 31 10.54 -23.63 15.47
N GLU A 32 10.82 -23.16 16.69
CA GLU A 32 9.79 -22.59 17.57
C GLU A 32 9.19 -21.30 16.98
N ALA A 33 10.03 -20.41 16.45
CA ALA A 33 9.60 -19.15 15.83
C ALA A 33 8.83 -19.39 14.52
N SER A 34 9.34 -20.29 13.66
CA SER A 34 8.66 -20.61 12.39
C SER A 34 7.30 -21.27 12.62
N ARG A 35 7.16 -22.14 13.62
CA ARG A 35 5.86 -22.71 14.01
C ARG A 35 4.86 -21.64 14.44
N LYS A 36 5.29 -20.64 15.22
CA LYS A 36 4.42 -19.53 15.65
C LYS A 36 4.02 -18.64 14.47
N ILE A 37 4.99 -18.22 13.65
CA ILE A 37 4.73 -17.38 12.46
C ILE A 37 3.85 -18.14 11.47
N GLY A 38 4.12 -19.41 11.22
CA GLY A 38 3.32 -20.26 10.34
C GLY A 38 1.88 -20.43 10.83
N LYS A 39 1.67 -20.59 12.15
CA LYS A 39 0.33 -20.63 12.75
C LYS A 39 -0.41 -19.31 12.56
N ILE A 40 0.24 -18.17 12.83
CA ILE A 40 -0.34 -16.83 12.65
C ILE A 40 -0.71 -16.58 11.18
N VAL A 41 0.22 -16.83 10.25
CA VAL A 41 -0.02 -16.66 8.81
C VAL A 41 -1.11 -17.61 8.32
N GLY A 42 -1.14 -18.85 8.82
CA GLY A 42 -2.18 -19.82 8.49
C GLY A 42 -3.57 -19.40 8.98
N GLU A 43 -3.69 -18.94 10.22
CA GLU A 43 -4.95 -18.42 10.77
C GLU A 43 -5.37 -17.11 10.09
N TYR A 44 -4.41 -16.22 9.76
CA TYR A 44 -4.66 -15.00 9.02
C TYR A 44 -5.20 -15.29 7.61
N ASN A 45 -4.61 -16.22 6.87
CA ASN A 45 -5.08 -16.58 5.53
C ASN A 45 -6.48 -17.20 5.56
N LYS A 46 -6.78 -18.05 6.56
CA LYS A 46 -8.12 -18.61 6.77
C LYS A 46 -9.14 -17.51 7.06
N THR A 47 -8.79 -16.61 7.98
CA THR A 47 -9.67 -15.50 8.39
C THR A 47 -9.86 -14.49 7.26
N LYS A 48 -8.82 -14.17 6.49
CA LYS A 48 -8.90 -13.28 5.33
C LYS A 48 -9.91 -13.78 4.31
N ASN A 49 -9.95 -15.08 4.01
CA ASN A 49 -10.91 -15.64 3.07
C ASN A 49 -12.34 -15.55 3.59
N VAL A 50 -12.57 -15.82 4.88
CA VAL A 50 -13.90 -15.69 5.51
C VAL A 50 -14.33 -14.23 5.56
N VAL A 51 -13.46 -13.33 6.04
CA VAL A 51 -13.70 -11.89 6.13
C VAL A 51 -13.92 -11.29 4.74
N GLN A 52 -13.13 -11.64 3.73
CA GLN A 52 -13.35 -11.15 2.37
C GLN A 52 -14.70 -11.63 1.82
N ASN A 53 -15.06 -12.90 2.05
CA ASN A 53 -16.32 -13.44 1.55
C ASN A 53 -17.53 -12.87 2.30
N GLU A 54 -17.40 -12.62 3.61
CA GLU A 54 -18.42 -11.96 4.42
C GLU A 54 -18.52 -10.47 4.07
N PHE A 55 -17.42 -9.74 3.95
CA PHE A 55 -17.42 -8.35 3.47
C PHE A 55 -18.03 -8.24 2.06
N GLN A 56 -17.79 -9.20 1.17
CA GLN A 56 -18.43 -9.20 -0.15
C GLN A 56 -19.92 -9.54 -0.11
N LYS A 57 -20.35 -10.44 0.79
CA LYS A 57 -21.77 -10.73 1.03
C LYS A 57 -22.51 -9.57 1.70
N THR A 58 -21.89 -8.90 2.67
CA THR A 58 -22.45 -7.70 3.34
C THR A 58 -22.44 -6.49 2.39
N LYS A 59 -21.45 -6.37 1.49
CA LYS A 59 -21.49 -5.40 0.37
C LYS A 59 -22.63 -5.67 -0.63
N GLY A 60 -23.13 -6.90 -0.70
CA GLY A 60 -24.27 -7.26 -1.55
C GLY A 60 -25.60 -6.62 -1.10
N ASP A 61 -25.72 -6.22 0.17
CA ASP A 61 -26.95 -5.65 0.76
C ASP A 61 -26.82 -4.14 1.09
N LEU A 62 -25.61 -3.59 0.98
CA LEU A 62 -25.33 -2.16 1.14
C LEU A 62 -24.48 -1.68 -0.05
N SER A 63 -25.16 -1.14 -1.06
CA SER A 63 -24.58 -0.52 -2.25
C SER A 63 -23.87 0.79 -1.93
N ILE A 64 -22.85 0.76 -1.07
CA ILE A 64 -21.89 1.85 -0.90
C ILE A 64 -20.56 1.33 -1.45
N PRO A 65 -20.09 1.81 -2.62
CA PRO A 65 -18.78 1.47 -3.12
C PRO A 65 -17.76 2.07 -2.15
N ILE A 66 -17.31 1.29 -1.19
CA ILE A 66 -16.14 1.61 -0.38
C ILE A 66 -14.92 1.45 -1.31
N GLU A 67 -14.72 2.45 -2.17
CA GLU A 67 -13.39 2.97 -2.50
C GLU A 67 -12.76 3.25 -1.13
N GLY A 68 -11.61 2.65 -0.83
CA GLY A 68 -10.98 2.74 0.49
C GLY A 68 -10.68 4.19 0.91
N PRO A 69 -10.00 4.42 2.05
CA PRO A 69 -9.55 5.75 2.42
C PRO A 69 -8.93 6.45 1.20
N VAL A 70 -9.49 7.59 0.79
CA VAL A 70 -9.00 8.41 -0.32
C VAL A 70 -7.64 8.97 0.09
N MET A 71 -6.58 8.23 -0.20
CA MET A 71 -5.24 8.50 0.34
C MET A 71 -4.50 9.54 -0.50
N SER A 72 -4.74 9.58 -1.80
CA SER A 72 -4.07 10.51 -2.72
C SER A 72 -4.95 11.71 -3.09
N GLU A 73 -4.31 12.85 -3.37
CA GLU A 73 -5.01 14.03 -3.89
C GLU A 73 -5.75 13.70 -5.19
N ARG A 74 -5.14 12.88 -6.06
CA ARG A 74 -5.75 12.39 -7.29
C ARG A 74 -7.08 11.70 -7.03
N GLN A 75 -7.12 10.75 -6.09
CA GLN A 75 -8.32 9.98 -5.80
C GLN A 75 -9.44 10.87 -5.23
N LYS A 76 -9.11 11.89 -4.43
CA LYS A 76 -10.10 12.90 -3.99
C LYS A 76 -10.71 13.65 -5.17
N LEU A 77 -9.88 14.06 -6.13
CA LEU A 77 -10.36 14.73 -7.35
C LEU A 77 -11.23 13.80 -8.18
N GLU A 78 -10.87 12.52 -8.31
CA GLU A 78 -11.66 11.52 -9.04
C GLU A 78 -13.01 11.26 -8.37
N THR A 79 -13.07 11.17 -7.04
CA THR A 79 -14.34 11.01 -6.30
C THR A 79 -15.26 12.22 -6.51
N ILE A 80 -14.72 13.44 -6.47
CA ILE A 80 -15.49 14.66 -6.72
C ILE A 80 -15.93 14.72 -8.19
N ALA A 81 -15.03 14.42 -9.13
CA ALA A 81 -15.32 14.38 -10.56
C ALA A 81 -16.43 13.38 -10.88
N LYS A 82 -16.36 12.17 -10.33
CA LYS A 82 -17.39 11.13 -10.44
C LYS A 82 -18.73 11.58 -9.86
N SER A 83 -18.71 12.34 -8.77
CA SER A 83 -19.93 12.93 -8.17
C SER A 83 -20.54 14.06 -9.01
N LEU A 84 -19.71 14.74 -9.82
CA LEU A 84 -20.11 15.83 -10.73
C LEU A 84 -20.31 15.38 -12.18
N ASP A 85 -20.27 14.07 -12.44
CA ASP A 85 -20.34 13.47 -13.78
C ASP A 85 -19.28 14.01 -14.77
N ILE A 86 -18.06 14.22 -14.25
CA ILE A 86 -16.89 14.65 -15.02
C ILE A 86 -16.01 13.43 -15.33
N ASP A 87 -15.72 13.20 -16.60
CA ASP A 87 -14.77 12.17 -17.04
C ASP A 87 -13.32 12.54 -16.64
N HIS A 88 -12.66 11.64 -15.91
CA HIS A 88 -11.32 11.80 -15.36
C HIS A 88 -10.25 10.91 -16.03
N THR A 89 -10.64 10.01 -16.95
CA THR A 89 -9.79 8.91 -17.44
C THR A 89 -8.56 9.32 -18.25
N ASN A 90 -8.49 10.56 -18.76
CA ASN A 90 -7.36 11.09 -19.52
C ASN A 90 -7.03 12.55 -19.18
N LYS A 91 -7.27 12.95 -17.92
CA LYS A 91 -7.06 14.34 -17.47
C LYS A 91 -5.94 14.42 -16.47
N THR A 92 -5.07 15.42 -16.61
CA THR A 92 -4.09 15.72 -15.56
C THR A 92 -4.80 16.24 -14.30
N ASP A 93 -4.11 16.20 -13.16
CA ASP A 93 -4.68 16.61 -11.88
C ASP A 93 -5.11 18.09 -11.91
N ASN A 94 -4.34 18.92 -12.63
CA ASN A 94 -4.65 20.34 -12.82
C ASN A 94 -5.90 20.52 -13.69
N ASP A 95 -5.99 19.83 -14.83
CA ASP A 95 -7.17 19.91 -15.70
C ASP A 95 -8.44 19.44 -14.98
N LEU A 96 -8.31 18.40 -14.15
CA LEU A 96 -9.42 17.85 -13.37
C LEU A 96 -9.90 18.84 -12.30
N ARG A 97 -8.96 19.51 -11.61
CA ARG A 97 -9.26 20.59 -10.65
C ARG A 97 -10.00 21.74 -11.31
N ASP A 98 -9.55 22.17 -12.48
CA ASP A 98 -10.15 23.30 -13.21
C ASP A 98 -11.58 22.97 -13.65
N LEU A 99 -11.83 21.75 -14.13
CA LEU A 99 -13.18 21.30 -14.51
C LEU A 99 -14.13 21.18 -13.32
N ILE A 100 -13.66 20.60 -12.21
CA ILE A 100 -14.42 20.51 -10.96
C ILE A 100 -14.80 21.91 -10.47
N THR A 101 -13.84 22.84 -10.47
CA THR A 101 -14.05 24.22 -10.02
C THR A 101 -15.00 24.99 -10.95
N SER A 102 -14.88 24.77 -12.26
CA SER A 102 -15.79 25.35 -13.25
C SER A 102 -17.23 24.87 -13.09
N LYS A 103 -17.42 23.58 -12.79
CA LYS A 103 -18.75 22.98 -12.57
C LYS A 103 -19.38 23.35 -11.23
N LEU A 104 -18.60 23.50 -10.16
CA LEU A 104 -19.10 23.89 -8.83
C LEU A 104 -19.42 25.39 -8.73
N GLY A 105 -18.90 26.22 -9.64
CA GLY A 105 -18.94 27.67 -9.51
C GLY A 105 -17.91 28.15 -8.49
N LYS A 106 -17.20 29.24 -8.82
CA LYS A 106 -16.04 29.77 -8.07
C LYS A 106 -16.25 29.74 -6.54
N PRO A 107 -15.52 28.90 -5.79
CA PRO A 107 -15.27 29.16 -4.37
C PRO A 107 -14.15 30.20 -4.29
N ASN A 108 -14.40 31.29 -3.56
CA ASN A 108 -13.39 32.31 -3.31
C ASN A 108 -12.18 31.69 -2.59
N THR A 109 -11.01 31.91 -3.17
CA THR A 109 -9.68 31.67 -2.61
C THR A 109 -9.59 32.04 -1.13
N THR A 110 -9.09 31.12 -0.30
CA THR A 110 -8.34 31.51 0.90
C THR A 110 -6.92 31.00 0.73
N GLN A 111 -6.04 31.96 0.49
CA GLN A 111 -4.60 31.84 0.53
C GLN A 111 -4.16 31.43 1.94
N GLY A 112 -3.33 30.40 2.01
CA GLY A 112 -2.40 30.16 3.10
C GLY A 112 -0.99 30.26 2.56
N SER A 113 -0.59 31.46 2.15
CA SER A 113 0.80 31.81 1.92
C SER A 113 1.38 32.25 3.27
N ASP A 114 2.28 31.44 3.80
CA ASP A 114 3.38 31.84 4.69
C ASP A 114 4.30 30.61 4.73
N GLN A 115 5.61 30.65 4.47
CA GLN A 115 6.52 31.73 4.13
C GLN A 115 7.83 30.99 3.76
N SER A 116 8.41 31.19 2.58
CA SER A 116 9.79 30.75 2.30
C SER A 116 10.65 31.94 1.93
N SER A 117 11.58 32.21 2.85
CA SER A 117 12.92 32.77 2.65
C SER A 117 13.13 34.20 2.14
N LYS A 118 14.10 34.82 2.83
CA LYS A 118 15.13 35.76 2.35
C LYS A 118 14.87 37.25 2.53
N ARG A 119 15.26 37.75 3.71
CA ARG A 119 16.33 38.76 3.84
C ARG A 119 17.27 38.37 4.96
#